data_AF-A0ABD4RU36-F1
#
_entry.id   AF-A0ABD4RU36-F1
#
_cell.length_a   1.000
_cell.length_b   1.000
_cell.length_c   1.000
_cell.angle_alpha   90.00
_cell.angle_beta   90.00
_cell.angle_gamma   90.00
#
_symmetry.space_group_name_H-M   'P 1'
#
loop_
_entity.id
_entity.type
_entity.pdbx_description
1 polymer ?
#
loop_
_entity_poly.entity_id
_entity_poly.type
_entity_poly.pdbx_seq_one_letter_code
_entity_poly.pdbx_strand_id
1 'polypeptide(L)'
;MSLNIEKLQYSSQEQLLLMLVDGAVKYTRVARAAIVDNDMDSAHKELIRVQDIFAELMVTLNQDAGQWAKDMYKVYDFIKYKLSNADLNNGIQIIDEVFPIIEQIRDIWYEASRKSRE
;
A
#
# COMPACT_ATOMS: atom_id res chain seq x y z
N MET A 1 -4.68 -14.79 -9.73
CA MET A 1 -5.58 -13.61 -9.86
C MET A 1 -4.99 -12.69 -10.89
N SER A 2 -5.41 -12.85 -12.14
CA SER A 2 -4.99 -11.98 -13.24
C SER A 2 -5.67 -10.63 -13.02
N LEU A 3 -4.89 -9.60 -12.69
CA LEU A 3 -5.36 -8.22 -12.87
C LEU A 3 -5.67 -8.08 -14.37
N ASN A 4 -6.94 -7.87 -14.71
CA ASN A 4 -7.38 -7.69 -16.10
C ASN A 4 -6.66 -6.48 -16.71
N ILE A 5 -5.63 -6.76 -17.50
CA ILE A 5 -4.77 -5.77 -18.16
C ILE A 5 -5.60 -4.84 -19.07
N GLU A 6 -6.74 -5.32 -19.59
CA GLU A 6 -7.67 -4.51 -20.39
C GLU A 6 -8.29 -3.33 -19.62
N LYS A 7 -8.52 -3.46 -18.30
CA LYS A 7 -9.04 -2.34 -17.50
C LYS A 7 -7.97 -1.28 -17.26
N LEU A 8 -6.72 -1.70 -17.06
CA LEU A 8 -5.56 -0.81 -16.87
C LEU A 8 -5.34 0.15 -18.05
N GLN A 9 -5.66 -0.29 -19.28
CA GLN A 9 -5.44 0.47 -20.50
C GLN A 9 -6.40 1.67 -20.67
N TYR A 10 -7.50 1.72 -19.90
CA TYR A 10 -8.51 2.78 -19.96
C TYR A 10 -8.90 3.36 -18.58
N SER A 11 -8.26 2.92 -17.50
CA SER A 11 -8.46 3.48 -16.16
C SER A 11 -7.87 4.90 -16.08
N SER A 12 -8.61 5.84 -15.49
CA SER A 12 -8.04 7.16 -15.17
C SER A 12 -6.88 7.02 -14.16
N GLN A 13 -5.97 7.99 -14.13
CA GLN A 13 -4.86 8.03 -13.16
C GLN A 13 -5.37 7.93 -11.71
N GLU A 14 -6.51 8.54 -11.43
CA GLU A 14 -7.22 8.45 -10.16
C GLU A 14 -7.68 7.02 -9.86
N GLN A 15 -8.28 6.32 -10.84
CA GLN A 15 -8.72 4.94 -10.65
C GLN A 15 -7.53 3.99 -10.42
N LEU A 16 -6.41 4.20 -11.09
CA LEU A 16 -5.18 3.42 -10.86
C LEU A 16 -4.65 3.64 -9.44
N LEU A 17 -4.65 4.88 -8.96
CA LEU A 17 -4.29 5.20 -7.58
C LEU A 17 -5.18 4.47 -6.57
N LEU A 18 -6.51 4.51 -6.74
CA LEU A 18 -7.44 3.81 -5.85
C LEU A 18 -7.23 2.29 -5.87
N MET A 19 -6.97 1.72 -7.05
CA MET A 19 -6.64 0.29 -7.18
C MET A 19 -5.32 -0.08 -6.48
N LEU A 20 -4.32 0.80 -6.50
CA LEU A 20 -3.05 0.58 -5.80
C LEU A 20 -3.27 0.54 -4.27
N VAL A 21 -3.99 1.50 -3.71
CA VAL A 21 -4.22 1.54 -2.25
C VAL A 21 -5.16 0.43 -1.76
N ASP A 22 -6.13 0.00 -2.59
CA ASP A 22 -6.91 -1.22 -2.32
C ASP A 22 -6.03 -2.47 -2.36
N GLY A 23 -5.12 -2.53 -3.34
CA GLY A 23 -4.13 -3.57 -3.46
C GLY A 23 -3.25 -3.67 -2.22
N ALA A 24 -2.76 -2.54 -1.71
CA ALA A 24 -1.92 -2.49 -0.51
C ALA A 24 -2.63 -3.12 0.69
N VAL A 25 -3.86 -2.70 1.00
CA VAL A 25 -4.66 -3.27 2.11
C VAL A 25 -4.86 -4.77 1.91
N LYS A 26 -5.26 -5.18 0.70
CA LYS A 26 -5.51 -6.60 0.39
C LYS A 26 -4.25 -7.45 0.60
N TYR A 27 -3.13 -7.04 0.04
CA TYR A 27 -1.88 -7.80 0.12
C TYR A 27 -1.33 -7.83 1.55
N THR A 28 -1.46 -6.76 2.32
CA THR A 28 -1.09 -6.79 3.75
C THR A 28 -1.95 -7.79 4.53
N ARG A 29 -3.26 -7.87 4.27
CA ARG A 29 -4.14 -8.85 4.92
C ARG A 29 -3.79 -10.29 4.56
N VAL A 30 -3.46 -10.55 3.28
CA VAL A 30 -3.01 -11.87 2.83
C VAL A 30 -1.66 -12.23 3.46
N ALA A 31 -0.70 -11.30 3.48
CA ALA A 31 0.59 -11.51 4.13
C ALA A 31 0.41 -11.88 5.61
N ARG A 32 -0.45 -11.15 6.33
CA ARG A 32 -0.77 -11.45 7.73
C ARG A 32 -1.32 -12.86 7.93
N ALA A 33 -2.28 -13.27 7.10
CA ALA A 33 -2.86 -14.60 7.17
C ALA A 33 -1.82 -15.69 6.89
N ALA A 34 -0.96 -15.48 5.89
CA ALA A 34 0.12 -16.40 5.57
C ALA A 34 1.12 -16.58 6.73
N ILE A 35 1.45 -15.51 7.47
CA ILE A 35 2.28 -15.63 8.69
C ILE A 35 1.59 -16.47 9.76
N VAL A 36 0.28 -16.28 9.99
CA VAL A 36 -0.50 -17.08 10.95
C VAL A 36 -0.49 -18.56 10.56
N ASP A 37 -0.55 -18.85 9.27
CA ASP A 37 -0.53 -20.20 8.72
C ASP A 37 0.90 -20.79 8.58
N ASN A 38 1.93 -20.07 9.02
CA ASN A 38 3.36 -20.39 8.85
C ASN A 38 3.81 -20.55 7.37
N ASP A 39 3.07 -19.98 6.42
CA ASP A 39 3.44 -19.90 5.01
C ASP A 39 4.27 -18.64 4.75
N MET A 40 5.56 -18.73 5.05
CA MET A 40 6.47 -17.59 5.03
C MET A 40 6.84 -17.13 3.62
N ASP A 41 6.84 -18.05 2.65
CA ASP A 41 7.09 -17.71 1.24
C ASP A 41 5.96 -16.86 0.68
N SER A 42 4.70 -17.24 0.96
CA SER A 42 3.53 -16.45 0.58
C SER A 42 3.52 -15.11 1.31
N ALA A 43 3.83 -15.09 2.61
CA ALA A 43 3.91 -13.85 3.38
C ALA A 43 4.93 -12.88 2.76
N HIS A 44 6.16 -13.34 2.52
CA HIS A 44 7.23 -12.54 1.94
C HIS A 44 6.84 -11.98 0.56
N LYS A 45 6.27 -12.82 -0.30
CA LYS A 45 5.81 -12.42 -1.64
C LYS A 45 4.77 -11.30 -1.59
N GLU A 46 3.78 -11.41 -0.71
CA GLU A 46 2.74 -10.38 -0.61
C GLU A 46 3.29 -9.09 0.06
N LEU A 47 4.22 -9.20 1.02
CA LEU A 47 4.91 -8.03 1.58
C LEU A 47 5.76 -7.28 0.56
N ILE A 48 6.42 -7.98 -0.37
CA ILE A 48 7.13 -7.33 -1.49
C ILE A 48 6.14 -6.51 -2.32
N ARG A 49 4.97 -7.07 -2.66
CA ARG A 49 3.95 -6.34 -3.43
C ARG A 49 3.47 -5.07 -2.73
N VAL A 50 3.30 -5.12 -1.41
CA VAL A 50 2.94 -3.92 -0.63
C VAL A 50 4.06 -2.88 -0.72
N GLN A 51 5.31 -3.30 -0.56
CA GLN A 51 6.48 -2.40 -0.67
C GLN A 51 6.60 -1.78 -2.07
N ASP A 52 6.35 -2.56 -3.13
CA ASP A 52 6.38 -2.09 -4.52
C ASP A 52 5.30 -1.02 -4.75
N ILE A 53 4.09 -1.22 -4.20
CA ILE A 53 3.01 -0.22 -4.27
C ILE A 53 3.43 1.08 -3.60
N PHE A 54 3.97 1.04 -2.38
CA PHE A 54 4.41 2.26 -1.70
C PHE A 54 5.60 2.92 -2.40
N ALA A 55 6.51 2.14 -2.99
CA ALA A 55 7.57 2.70 -3.82
C ALA A 55 7.01 3.44 -5.05
N GLU A 56 6.02 2.89 -5.73
CA GLU A 56 5.34 3.56 -6.86
C GLU A 56 4.63 4.84 -6.41
N LEU A 57 3.93 4.82 -5.27
CA LEU A 57 3.28 6.00 -4.71
C LEU A 57 4.30 7.09 -4.33
N MET A 58 5.49 6.72 -3.84
CA MET A 58 6.57 7.65 -3.53
C MET A 58 7.15 8.30 -4.79
N VAL A 59 7.33 7.53 -5.86
CA VAL A 59 7.87 8.00 -7.14
C VAL A 59 6.88 8.94 -7.84
N THR A 60 5.59 8.66 -7.74
CA THR A 60 4.54 9.40 -8.47
C THR A 60 3.98 10.60 -7.70
N LEU A 61 4.26 10.71 -6.40
CA LEU A 61 3.82 11.84 -5.57
C LEU A 61 4.56 13.13 -5.93
N ASN A 62 3.82 14.15 -6.35
CA ASN A 62 4.36 15.51 -6.53
C ASN A 62 4.70 16.14 -5.16
N GLN A 63 5.98 16.05 -4.77
CA GLN A 63 6.46 16.61 -3.50
C GLN A 63 6.52 18.15 -3.46
N ASP A 64 6.35 18.82 -4.60
CA ASP A 64 6.25 20.29 -4.68
C ASP A 64 4.83 20.80 -4.39
N ALA A 65 3.85 19.90 -4.25
CA ALA A 65 2.46 20.26 -3.96
C ALA A 65 2.23 20.81 -2.53
N GLY A 66 3.27 20.89 -1.71
CA GLY A 66 3.26 21.51 -0.39
C GLY A 66 3.70 20.58 0.74
N GLN A 67 3.56 21.06 1.98
CA GLN A 67 4.01 20.33 3.17
C GLN A 67 3.30 18.97 3.34
N TRP A 68 2.01 18.89 2.99
CA TRP A 68 1.23 17.65 3.06
C TRP A 68 1.85 16.52 2.20
N ALA A 69 2.41 16.86 1.03
CA ALA A 69 2.99 15.86 0.14
C ALA A 69 4.30 15.31 0.72
N LYS A 70 5.12 16.19 1.32
CA LYS A 70 6.35 15.78 2.01
C LYS A 70 6.06 14.90 3.22
N ASP A 71 5.00 15.21 3.96
CA ASP A 71 4.61 14.40 5.11
C ASP A 71 4.01 13.06 4.67
N MET A 72 3.20 13.03 3.62
CA MET A 72 2.68 11.80 3.03
C MET A 72 3.82 10.89 2.51
N TYR A 73 4.84 11.47 1.87
CA TYR A 73 6.04 10.73 1.45
C TYR A 73 6.72 10.02 2.63
N LYS A 74 6.89 10.71 3.77
CA LYS A 74 7.50 10.11 4.97
C LYS A 74 6.66 8.96 5.52
N VAL A 75 5.33 9.04 5.44
CA VAL A 75 4.46 7.94 5.86
C VAL A 75 4.64 6.73 4.94
N TYR A 76 4.73 6.94 3.62
CA TYR A 76 4.99 5.85 2.67
C TYR A 76 6.35 5.20 2.91
N ASP A 77 7.39 6.02 3.13
CA ASP A 77 8.74 5.56 3.44
C ASP A 77 8.77 4.77 4.76
N PHE A 78 8.08 5.25 5.80
CA PHE A 78 7.96 4.55 7.07
C PHE A 78 7.32 3.16 6.91
N ILE A 79 6.21 3.05 6.19
CA ILE A 79 5.54 1.76 5.96
C ILE A 79 6.48 0.80 5.24
N LYS A 80 7.10 1.26 4.14
CA LYS A 80 8.03 0.45 3.36
C LYS A 80 9.22 -0.03 4.21
N TYR A 81 9.82 0.87 4.98
CA TYR A 81 10.93 0.55 5.90
C TYR A 81 10.51 -0.48 6.96
N LYS A 82 9.34 -0.31 7.59
CA LYS A 82 8.85 -1.27 8.59
C LYS A 82 8.65 -2.65 7.97
N LEU A 83 7.99 -2.72 6.81
CA LEU A 83 7.74 -3.99 6.12
C LEU A 83 9.01 -4.67 5.60
N SER A 84 10.05 -3.92 5.20
CA SER A 84 11.33 -4.51 4.81
C SER A 84 12.09 -5.16 5.99
N ASN A 85 11.75 -4.77 7.22
CA ASN A 85 12.33 -5.32 8.44
C ASN A 85 11.44 -6.41 9.08
N ALA A 86 10.35 -6.80 8.42
CA ALA A 86 9.51 -7.91 8.86
C ALA A 86 10.20 -9.25 8.59
N ASP A 87 10.49 -9.99 9.65
CA ASP A 87 11.07 -11.32 9.62
C ASP A 87 10.16 -12.35 10.33
N LEU A 88 10.65 -13.59 10.41
CA LEU A 88 9.94 -14.74 10.99
C LEU A 88 9.47 -14.51 12.44
N ASN A 89 10.20 -13.71 13.23
CA ASN A 89 9.96 -13.56 14.66
C ASN A 89 9.11 -12.32 14.98
N ASN A 90 9.17 -11.28 14.15
CA ASN A 90 8.52 -9.99 14.41
C ASN A 90 7.44 -9.60 13.38
N GLY A 91 7.29 -10.37 12.29
CA GLY A 91 6.52 -9.96 11.12
C GLY A 91 5.05 -9.67 11.41
N ILE A 92 4.41 -10.47 12.29
CA ILE A 92 3.01 -10.24 12.65
C ILE A 92 2.82 -8.92 13.42
N GLN A 93 3.73 -8.60 14.35
CA GLN A 93 3.65 -7.37 15.14
C GLN A 93 3.90 -6.15 14.26
N ILE A 94 4.87 -6.22 13.34
CA ILE A 94 5.15 -5.15 12.38
C ILE A 94 3.93 -4.93 11.47
N ILE A 95 3.33 -5.99 10.95
CA ILE A 95 2.13 -5.88 10.11
C ILE A 95 0.97 -5.28 10.90
N ASP A 96 0.74 -5.72 12.13
CA ASP A 96 -0.34 -5.20 12.98
C ASP A 96 -0.15 -3.71 13.33
N GLU A 97 1.09 -3.24 13.40
CA GLU A 97 1.41 -1.82 13.59
C GLU A 97 1.13 -0.98 12.34
N VAL A 98 1.54 -1.44 11.15
CA VAL A 98 1.44 -0.64 9.92
C VAL A 98 0.09 -0.78 9.21
N PHE A 99 -0.62 -1.89 9.40
CA PHE A 99 -1.87 -2.16 8.68
C PHE A 99 -2.93 -1.06 8.87
N PRO A 100 -3.20 -0.54 10.08
CA PRO A 100 -4.12 0.58 10.26
C PRO A 100 -3.71 1.85 9.50
N ILE A 101 -2.41 2.09 9.35
CA ILE A 101 -1.87 3.25 8.61
C ILE A 101 -2.12 3.07 7.11
N ILE A 102 -1.91 1.85 6.59
CA ILE A 102 -2.20 1.49 5.20
C ILE A 102 -3.70 1.68 4.90
N GLU A 103 -4.57 1.26 5.81
CA GLU A 103 -6.02 1.48 5.69
C GLU A 103 -6.38 2.97 5.68
N GLN A 104 -5.77 3.76 6.56
CA GLN A 104 -5.99 5.20 6.62
C GLN A 104 -5.54 5.90 5.32
N ILE A 105 -4.43 5.49 4.71
CA ILE A 105 -3.96 6.04 3.43
C ILE A 105 -4.96 5.75 2.31
N ARG A 106 -5.49 4.53 2.24
CA ARG A 106 -6.56 4.19 1.29
C ARG A 106 -7.74 5.15 1.49
N ASP A 107 -8.21 5.29 2.73
CA ASP A 107 -9.39 6.10 3.04
C ASP A 107 -9.18 7.59 2.68
N ILE A 108 -7.98 8.14 2.93
CA ILE A 108 -7.61 9.51 2.53
C ILE A 108 -7.73 9.70 1.01
N TRP A 109 -7.21 8.76 0.21
CA TRP A 109 -7.28 8.89 -1.24
C TRP A 109 -8.69 8.73 -1.79
N TYR A 110 -9.50 7.87 -1.18
CA TYR A 110 -10.94 7.78 -1.50
C TYR A 110 -11.67 9.09 -1.15
N GLU A 111 -11.35 9.72 -0.03
CA GLU A 111 -11.94 11.00 0.34
C GLU A 111 -11.53 12.12 -0.62
N ALA A 112 -10.24 12.20 -0.97
CA ALA A 112 -9.73 13.17 -1.94
C ALA A 112 -10.38 13.00 -3.32
N SER A 113 -10.51 11.76 -3.78
CA SER A 113 -11.22 11.37 -5.00
C SER A 113 -12.70 11.79 -4.98
N ARG A 114 -13.38 11.66 -3.84
CA ARG A 114 -14.77 12.13 -3.71
C ARG A 114 -14.86 13.65 -3.82
N LYS A 115 -13.99 14.37 -3.11
CA LYS A 115 -13.97 15.84 -3.08
C LYS A 115 -13.57 16.47 -4.41
N SER A 116 -12.79 15.80 -5.26
CA SER A 116 -12.43 16.33 -6.58
C SER A 116 -13.56 16.30 -7.61
N ARG A 117 -14.64 15.55 -7.33
CA ARG A 117 -15.83 15.42 -8.17
C ARG A 117 -16.99 16.33 -7.76
N GLU A 118 -16.86 17.00 -6.61
CA GLU A 118 -17.79 18.03 -6.12
C GLU A 118 -17.49 19.38 -6.78
#